data_AF-A0A7S2JNS7-F1
#
_entry.id   AF-A0A7S2JNS7-F1
#
_cell.length_a   1.000
_cell.length_b   1.000
_cell.length_c   1.000
_cell.angle_alpha   90.00
_cell.angle_beta   90.00
_cell.angle_gamma   90.00
#
_symmetry.space_group_name_H-M   'P 1'
#
loop_
_entity.id
_entity.type
_entity.pdbx_description
1 polymer ?
#
loop_
_entity_poly.entity_id
_entity_poly.type
_entity_poly.pdbx_seq_one_letter_code
_entity_poly.pdbx_strand_id
1 'polypeptide(L)'
;GAPSEMHPEGLDGYREAVGRYHDELLRLTRSVMRITACSLDLPLDHFDEFFFADGRADRAHCLGECSLRLAYYPAFREGEEPLPGQLRYGEHTDYTGFTILWQDHNASGPQTAREGLRPPPGGLQVQFPDGAWVDAPPVPGAF
;
A
#
# COMPACT_ATOMS: atom_id res chain seq x y z
N GLY A 1 1.97 24.61 11.25
CA GLY A 1 2.72 23.92 10.17
C GLY A 1 2.54 22.44 10.36
N ALA A 2 2.38 21.67 9.29
CA ALA A 2 2.39 20.21 9.38
C ALA A 2 3.68 19.74 10.09
N PRO A 3 3.62 18.71 10.93
CA PRO A 3 4.82 18.19 11.57
C PRO A 3 5.84 17.76 10.52
N SER A 4 7.10 18.11 10.73
CA SER A 4 8.21 17.63 9.89
C SER A 4 8.27 16.11 9.94
N GLU A 5 8.49 15.47 8.79
CA GLU A 5 8.70 14.03 8.69
C GLU A 5 9.86 13.61 9.62
N MET A 6 9.55 12.72 10.58
CA MET A 6 10.53 12.18 11.52
C MET A 6 11.07 10.86 10.97
N HIS A 7 12.38 10.65 11.08
CA HIS A 7 13.05 9.46 10.55
C HIS A 7 13.79 8.74 11.68
N PRO A 8 13.93 7.40 11.61
CA PRO A 8 14.72 6.65 12.56
C PRO A 8 16.18 7.11 12.53
N GLU A 9 16.77 7.26 13.70
CA GLU A 9 18.21 7.48 13.85
C GLU A 9 18.98 6.17 13.63
N GLY A 10 20.20 6.27 13.12
CA GLY A 10 21.10 5.10 12.98
C GLY A 10 20.76 4.14 11.84
N LEU A 11 19.91 4.53 10.90
CA LEU A 11 19.59 3.75 9.70
C LEU A 11 20.05 4.48 8.43
N ASP A 12 21.33 4.31 8.09
CA ASP A 12 21.95 4.95 6.93
C ASP A 12 21.18 4.62 5.64
N GLY A 13 20.93 5.65 4.82
CA GLY A 13 20.21 5.52 3.55
C GLY A 13 18.68 5.39 3.65
N TYR A 14 18.09 5.29 4.85
CA TYR A 14 16.63 5.14 5.02
C TYR A 14 15.82 6.22 4.29
N ARG A 15 16.16 7.49 4.54
CA ARG A 15 15.45 8.63 3.95
C ARG A 15 15.47 8.59 2.43
N GLU A 16 16.62 8.27 1.84
CA GLU A 16 16.79 8.20 0.39
C GLU A 16 15.99 7.03 -0.19
N ALA A 17 16.07 5.85 0.42
CA ALA A 17 15.38 4.65 -0.05
C ALA A 17 13.86 4.82 0.01
N VAL A 18 13.33 5.32 1.13
CA VAL A 18 11.89 5.56 1.33
C VAL A 18 11.40 6.69 0.42
N GLY A 19 12.18 7.77 0.29
CA GLY A 19 11.86 8.87 -0.61
C GLY A 19 11.74 8.42 -2.06
N ARG A 20 12.73 7.65 -2.55
CA ARG A 20 12.71 7.07 -3.89
C ARG A 20 11.54 6.13 -4.08
N TYR A 21 11.30 5.23 -3.13
CA TYR A 21 10.18 4.29 -3.21
C TYR A 21 8.82 5.00 -3.29
N HIS A 22 8.64 6.05 -2.48
CA HIS A 22 7.43 6.86 -2.52
C HIS A 22 7.28 7.58 -3.88
N ASP A 23 8.35 8.16 -4.43
CA ASP A 23 8.30 8.77 -5.76
C ASP A 23 7.93 7.74 -6.87
N GLU A 24 8.42 6.50 -6.79
CA GLU A 24 8.00 5.43 -7.72
C GLU A 24 6.51 5.05 -7.55
N LEU A 25 6.03 4.95 -6.31
CA LEU A 25 4.60 4.66 -6.05
C LEU A 25 3.70 5.76 -6.61
N LEU A 26 4.12 7.03 -6.57
CA LEU A 26 3.35 8.13 -7.17
C LEU A 26 3.25 8.01 -8.70
N ARG A 27 4.32 7.57 -9.36
CA ARG A 27 4.29 7.30 -10.82
C ARG A 27 3.39 6.11 -11.15
N LEU A 28 3.41 5.07 -10.32
CA LEU A 28 2.50 3.94 -10.45
C LEU A 28 1.04 4.38 -10.26
N THR A 29 0.74 5.13 -9.21
CA THR A 29 -0.59 5.69 -8.95
C THR A 29 -1.09 6.52 -10.12
N ARG A 30 -0.26 7.38 -10.72
CA ARG A 30 -0.63 8.13 -11.93
C ARG A 30 -0.96 7.22 -13.12
N SER A 31 -0.25 6.10 -13.26
CA SER A 31 -0.55 5.13 -14.31
C SER A 31 -1.91 4.45 -14.09
N VAL A 32 -2.24 4.10 -12.85
CA VAL A 32 -3.56 3.56 -12.48
C VAL A 32 -4.67 4.59 -12.72
N MET A 33 -4.43 5.86 -12.37
CA MET A 33 -5.37 6.95 -12.65
C MET A 33 -5.63 7.12 -14.15
N ARG A 34 -4.60 7.04 -14.99
CA ARG A 34 -4.74 7.10 -16.45
C ARG A 34 -5.56 5.95 -17.02
N ILE A 35 -5.35 4.75 -16.52
CA ILE A 35 -6.15 3.56 -16.89
C ILE A 35 -7.62 3.78 -16.47
N THR A 36 -7.84 4.35 -15.28
CA THR A 36 -9.18 4.67 -14.78
C THR A 36 -9.86 5.77 -15.60
N ALA A 37 -9.13 6.81 -16.00
CA ALA A 37 -9.66 7.85 -16.89
C ALA A 37 -10.10 7.23 -18.23
N CYS A 38 -9.27 6.35 -18.78
CA CYS A 38 -9.59 5.63 -20.00
C CYS A 38 -10.85 4.76 -19.87
N SER A 39 -11.05 4.06 -18.75
CA SER A 39 -12.25 3.22 -18.55
C SER A 39 -13.54 4.02 -18.35
N LEU A 40 -13.42 5.32 -18.08
CA LEU A 40 -14.51 6.27 -17.96
C LEU A 40 -14.73 7.12 -19.23
N ASP A 41 -14.04 6.80 -20.33
CA ASP A 41 -14.04 7.58 -21.58
C ASP A 41 -13.61 9.06 -21.39
N LEU A 42 -12.68 9.30 -20.46
CA LEU A 42 -12.08 10.61 -20.18
C LEU A 42 -10.68 10.72 -20.81
N PRO A 43 -10.17 11.96 -21.03
CA PRO A 43 -8.76 12.17 -21.37
C PRO A 43 -7.84 11.47 -20.36
N LEU A 44 -6.75 10.85 -20.80
CA LEU A 44 -5.87 10.07 -19.93
C LEU A 44 -5.34 10.90 -18.74
N ASP A 45 -5.07 12.18 -18.97
CA ASP A 45 -4.56 13.13 -17.99
C ASP A 45 -5.66 13.83 -17.17
N HIS A 46 -6.93 13.42 -17.30
CA HIS A 46 -8.07 14.05 -16.61
C HIS A 46 -7.85 14.23 -15.11
N PHE A 47 -7.23 13.25 -14.45
CA PHE A 47 -6.98 13.32 -13.01
C PHE A 47 -5.70 14.07 -12.63
N ASP A 48 -4.79 14.34 -13.57
CA ASP A 48 -3.45 14.86 -13.25
C ASP A 48 -3.54 16.20 -12.49
N GLU A 49 -4.45 17.10 -12.88
CA GLU A 49 -4.59 18.43 -12.27
C GLU A 49 -5.07 18.41 -10.80
N PHE A 50 -5.73 17.33 -10.37
CA PHE A 50 -6.25 17.21 -9.01
C PHE A 50 -5.23 16.59 -8.05
N PHE A 51 -4.22 15.89 -8.58
CA PHE A 51 -3.26 15.14 -7.78
C PHE A 51 -1.82 15.65 -7.92
N PHE A 52 -1.45 16.28 -9.04
CA PHE A 52 -0.07 16.62 -9.36
C PHE A 52 0.09 18.05 -9.92
N ALA A 53 0.84 18.88 -9.22
CA ALA A 53 1.33 20.16 -9.72
C ALA A 53 2.24 19.94 -10.94
N ASP A 54 2.13 20.81 -11.93
CA ASP A 54 2.98 20.82 -13.13
C ASP A 54 3.04 19.46 -13.87
N GLY A 55 2.05 18.59 -13.65
CA GLY A 55 1.98 17.26 -14.24
C GLY A 55 3.16 16.35 -13.87
N ARG A 56 3.76 16.50 -12.67
CA ARG A 56 4.86 15.65 -12.20
C ARG A 56 4.40 14.73 -11.06
N ALA A 57 4.59 13.42 -11.25
CA ALA A 57 4.24 12.42 -10.25
C ALA A 57 5.41 12.14 -9.31
N ASP A 58 5.66 13.06 -8.39
CA ASP A 58 6.63 12.91 -7.30
C ASP A 58 6.14 13.68 -6.06
N ARG A 59 6.78 13.45 -4.91
CA ARG A 59 6.32 14.02 -3.64
C ARG A 59 6.38 15.54 -3.59
N ALA A 60 7.27 16.18 -4.34
CA ALA A 60 7.39 17.63 -4.34
C ALA A 60 6.22 18.30 -5.09
N HIS A 61 5.52 17.53 -5.93
CA HIS A 61 4.43 18.02 -6.76
C HIS A 61 3.07 17.38 -6.44
N CYS A 62 2.96 16.44 -5.50
CA CYS A 62 1.65 15.94 -5.07
C CYS A 62 0.83 17.07 -4.39
N LEU A 63 -0.38 17.32 -4.87
CA LEU A 63 -1.28 18.40 -4.42
C LEU A 63 -2.10 18.03 -3.17
N GLY A 64 -2.02 16.78 -2.70
CA GLY A 64 -2.80 16.26 -1.58
C GLY A 64 -1.99 15.38 -0.63
N GLU A 65 -2.68 14.74 0.30
CA GLU A 65 -2.07 13.79 1.25
C GLU A 65 -1.77 12.44 0.56
N CYS A 66 -0.68 12.41 -0.20
CA CYS A 66 -0.05 11.19 -0.66
C CYS A 66 0.78 10.59 0.49
N SER A 67 0.20 9.74 1.34
CA SER A 67 0.90 9.14 2.48
C SER A 67 1.50 7.77 2.14
N LEU A 68 2.76 7.53 2.55
CA LEU A 68 3.38 6.22 2.55
C LEU A 68 3.35 5.65 3.97
N ARG A 69 2.73 4.48 4.14
CA ARG A 69 2.67 3.78 5.42
C ARG A 69 3.51 2.51 5.37
N LEU A 70 4.54 2.44 6.21
CA LEU A 70 5.30 1.22 6.46
C LEU A 70 4.72 0.54 7.72
N ALA A 71 3.98 -0.55 7.53
CA ALA A 71 3.34 -1.27 8.63
C ALA A 71 4.15 -2.52 9.01
N TYR A 72 4.36 -2.72 10.32
CA TYR A 72 4.97 -3.93 10.87
C TYR A 72 4.00 -4.59 11.86
N TYR A 73 3.65 -5.84 11.60
CA TYR A 73 2.76 -6.65 12.43
C TYR A 73 3.59 -7.77 13.09
N PRO A 74 3.93 -7.66 14.39
CA PRO A 74 4.76 -8.66 15.06
C PRO A 74 4.14 -10.05 15.06
N ALA A 75 4.98 -11.09 15.06
CA ALA A 75 4.55 -12.45 15.33
C ALA A 75 4.05 -12.56 16.79
N PHE A 76 3.07 -13.46 17.01
CA PHE A 76 2.69 -13.86 18.36
C PHE A 76 3.83 -14.65 19.01
N ARG A 77 3.94 -14.57 20.34
CA ARG A 77 4.87 -15.44 21.07
C ARG A 77 4.35 -16.87 21.04
N GLU A 78 5.26 -17.83 21.22
CA GLU A 78 4.87 -19.24 21.29
C GLU A 78 3.82 -19.47 22.40
N GLY A 79 2.68 -20.04 22.02
CA GLY A 79 1.55 -20.28 22.92
C GLY A 79 0.59 -19.10 23.11
N GLU A 80 0.84 -17.95 22.49
CA GLU A 80 -0.11 -16.85 22.44
C GLU A 80 -1.08 -17.00 21.26
N GLU A 81 -2.37 -16.83 21.55
CA GLU A 81 -3.44 -16.78 20.55
C GLU A 81 -4.11 -15.40 20.62
N PRO A 82 -4.64 -14.87 19.50
CA PRO A 82 -5.45 -13.65 19.53
C PRO A 82 -6.66 -13.84 20.44
N LEU A 83 -7.03 -12.79 21.17
CA LEU A 83 -8.28 -12.77 21.93
C LEU A 83 -9.47 -12.91 20.96
N PRO A 84 -10.62 -13.45 21.43
CA PRO A 84 -11.83 -13.50 20.59
C PRO A 84 -12.19 -12.12 20.03
N GLY A 85 -12.25 -12.01 18.70
CA GLY A 85 -12.55 -10.76 17.99
C GLY A 85 -11.36 -9.80 17.84
N GLN A 86 -10.15 -10.17 18.27
CA GLN A 86 -8.96 -9.34 18.09
C GLN A 86 -8.50 -9.36 16.64
N LEU A 87 -8.49 -8.18 16.02
CA LEU A 87 -7.97 -7.95 14.68
C LEU A 87 -6.56 -7.32 14.76
N ARG A 88 -5.71 -7.60 13.76
CA ARG A 88 -4.41 -6.89 13.61
C ARG A 88 -4.62 -5.43 13.22
N TYR A 89 -5.66 -5.17 12.43
CA TYR A 89 -6.11 -3.85 12.03
C TYR A 89 -7.63 -3.90 11.82
N GLY A 90 -8.35 -2.91 12.35
CA GLY A 90 -9.82 -2.93 12.30
C GLY A 90 -10.38 -2.75 10.89
N GLU A 91 -11.66 -3.11 10.72
CA GLU A 91 -12.41 -2.79 9.49
C GLU A 91 -12.45 -1.28 9.25
N HIS A 92 -12.27 -0.87 8.00
CA HIS A 92 -12.33 0.51 7.57
C HIS A 92 -12.43 0.59 6.05
N THR A 93 -12.78 1.78 5.54
CA THR A 93 -12.56 2.17 4.15
C THR A 93 -11.38 3.10 4.09
N ASP A 94 -10.55 2.97 3.05
CA ASP A 94 -9.48 3.91 2.80
C ASP A 94 -10.04 5.31 2.49
N TYR A 95 -9.29 6.34 2.86
CA TYR A 95 -9.75 7.72 2.82
C TYR A 95 -9.44 8.45 1.51
N THR A 96 -8.69 7.83 0.60
CA THR A 96 -8.15 8.45 -0.61
C THR A 96 -8.50 7.67 -1.88
N GLY A 97 -8.21 8.24 -3.06
CA GLY A 97 -8.63 7.68 -4.35
C GLY A 97 -8.13 6.27 -4.64
N PHE A 98 -6.84 6.00 -4.40
CA PHE A 98 -6.25 4.67 -4.58
C PHE A 98 -5.27 4.35 -3.44
N THR A 99 -5.30 3.10 -3.00
CA THR A 99 -4.29 2.50 -2.14
C THR A 99 -3.51 1.48 -2.95
N ILE A 100 -2.19 1.69 -3.05
CA ILE A 100 -1.27 0.69 -3.59
C ILE A 100 -0.67 -0.05 -2.40
N LEU A 101 -1.19 -1.24 -2.12
CA LEU A 101 -0.75 -2.05 -1.00
C LEU A 101 0.35 -2.99 -1.46
N TRP A 102 1.38 -3.19 -0.64
CA TRP A 102 2.32 -4.29 -0.82
C TRP A 102 2.27 -5.12 0.45
N GLN A 103 2.07 -6.43 0.30
CA GLN A 103 2.02 -7.37 1.40
C GLN A 103 3.30 -8.21 1.43
N ASP A 104 3.68 -8.67 2.62
CA ASP A 104 4.70 -9.70 2.72
C ASP A 104 4.29 -10.92 1.88
N HIS A 105 5.27 -11.61 1.30
CA HIS A 105 5.14 -12.69 0.31
C HIS A 105 5.08 -12.29 -1.18
N ASN A 106 5.12 -10.99 -1.53
CA ASN A 106 5.18 -10.53 -2.93
C ASN A 106 6.58 -10.62 -3.60
N ALA A 107 7.68 -10.88 -2.85
CA ALA A 107 9.01 -11.25 -3.38
C ALA A 107 9.93 -11.93 -2.34
N SER A 108 10.81 -12.85 -2.80
CA SER A 108 11.70 -13.78 -2.10
C SER A 108 12.43 -13.25 -0.84
N GLY A 109 12.21 -13.88 0.31
CA GLY A 109 12.80 -13.61 1.62
C GLY A 109 12.56 -14.79 2.59
N PRO A 110 13.10 -14.80 3.82
CA PRO A 110 12.95 -15.93 4.76
C PRO A 110 11.48 -16.19 5.17
N GLN A 111 10.59 -15.24 4.91
CA GLN A 111 9.15 -15.35 5.09
C GLN A 111 8.41 -15.75 3.80
N THR A 112 9.08 -15.89 2.66
CA THR A 112 8.40 -16.27 1.40
C THR A 112 8.14 -17.76 1.27
N ALA A 113 7.00 -18.06 0.66
CA ALA A 113 6.87 -19.30 -0.09
C ALA A 113 7.99 -19.34 -1.13
N ARG A 114 8.88 -20.33 -1.02
CA ARG A 114 9.81 -20.67 -2.11
C ARG A 114 9.00 -21.00 -3.36
N GLU A 115 9.57 -20.82 -4.56
CA GLU A 115 8.96 -21.31 -5.81
C GLU A 115 8.36 -22.72 -5.59
N GLY A 116 7.05 -22.86 -5.85
CA GLY A 116 6.32 -24.11 -5.64
C GLY A 116 5.56 -24.26 -4.31
N LEU A 117 5.66 -23.30 -3.38
CA LEU A 117 4.81 -23.24 -2.17
C LEU A 117 3.65 -22.25 -2.35
N ARG A 118 2.47 -22.59 -1.84
CA ARG A 118 1.36 -21.64 -1.68
C ARG A 118 1.79 -20.57 -0.68
N PRO A 119 1.65 -19.26 -0.97
CA PRO A 119 1.77 -18.25 0.07
C PRO A 119 0.73 -18.53 1.17
N PRO A 120 1.05 -18.24 2.45
CA PRO A 120 0.03 -18.29 3.49
C PRO A 120 -1.11 -17.33 3.10
N PRO A 121 -2.34 -17.54 3.61
CA PRO A 121 -3.51 -16.75 3.23
C PRO A 121 -3.39 -15.24 3.53
N GLY A 122 -2.33 -14.79 4.21
CA GLY A 122 -2.17 -13.42 4.66
C GLY A 122 -3.11 -13.11 5.82
N GLY A 123 -3.45 -11.83 5.98
CA GLY A 123 -4.42 -11.38 6.97
C GLY A 123 -5.39 -10.31 6.45
N LEU A 124 -5.35 -10.02 5.16
CA LEU A 124 -6.25 -9.04 4.53
C LEU A 124 -7.56 -9.72 4.16
N GLN A 125 -8.67 -9.06 4.45
CA GLN A 125 -10.00 -9.48 4.05
C GLN A 125 -10.74 -8.28 3.45
N VAL A 126 -11.62 -8.56 2.48
CA VAL A 126 -12.50 -7.58 1.84
C VAL A 126 -13.95 -7.95 2.12
N GLN A 127 -14.74 -6.97 2.52
CA GLN A 127 -16.18 -7.16 2.71
C GLN A 127 -16.92 -7.01 1.38
N PHE A 128 -17.74 -7.99 1.05
CA PHE A 128 -18.60 -7.98 -0.13
C PHE A 128 -19.92 -7.26 0.17
N PRO A 129 -20.71 -6.85 -0.85
CA PRO A 129 -21.98 -6.14 -0.65
C PRO A 129 -23.02 -6.89 0.18
N ASP A 130 -22.93 -8.22 0.27
CA ASP A 130 -23.78 -9.07 1.10
C ASP A 130 -23.32 -9.15 2.57
N GLY A 131 -22.24 -8.45 2.92
CA GLY A 131 -21.64 -8.41 4.25
C GLY A 131 -20.62 -9.52 4.53
N ALA A 132 -20.40 -10.44 3.58
CA ALA A 132 -19.43 -11.51 3.74
C ALA A 132 -17.99 -10.98 3.68
N TRP A 133 -17.11 -11.50 4.54
CA TRP A 133 -15.68 -11.23 4.50
C TRP A 133 -14.96 -12.31 3.71
N VAL A 134 -14.17 -11.90 2.72
CA VAL A 134 -13.42 -12.80 1.83
C VAL A 134 -11.93 -12.53 1.98
N ASP A 135 -11.14 -13.59 2.15
CA ASP A 135 -9.67 -13.48 2.20
C ASP A 135 -9.12 -12.92 0.87
N ALA A 136 -8.20 -11.97 0.98
CA ALA A 136 -7.43 -11.43 -0.13
C ALA A 136 -5.97 -11.90 0.03
N PRO A 137 -5.64 -13.13 -0.42
CA PRO A 137 -4.30 -13.65 -0.28
C PRO A 137 -3.31 -12.87 -1.16
N PRO A 138 -2.06 -12.69 -0.70
CA PRO A 138 -1.04 -12.00 -1.49
C PRO A 138 -0.74 -12.77 -2.77
N VAL A 139 -0.53 -12.03 -3.86
CA VAL A 139 -0.17 -12.59 -5.17
C VAL A 139 1.29 -12.26 -5.47
N PRO A 140 2.17 -13.28 -5.67
CA PRO A 140 3.57 -13.03 -5.98
C PRO A 140 3.77 -12.09 -7.16
N GLY A 141 4.61 -11.08 -6.99
CA GLY A 141 4.88 -10.06 -8.02
C GLY A 141 3.77 -9.01 -8.20
N ALA A 142 2.75 -8.98 -7.34
CA ALA A 142 1.68 -7.98 -7.38
C ALA A 142 1.83 -6.93 -6.25
N PHE A 143 0.96 -5.92 -6.34
CA PHE A 143 0.56 -5.03 -5.26
C PHE A 143 -0.87 -5.41 -4.89
#